data_AF-A0A1C5ABD2-F1
#
_entry.id   AF-A0A1C5ABD2-F1
#
_cell.length_a   1.000
_cell.length_b   1.000
_cell.length_c   1.000
_cell.angle_alpha   90.00
_cell.angle_beta   90.00
_cell.angle_gamma   90.00
#
_symmetry.space_group_name_H-M   'P 1'
#
loop_
_entity.id
_entity.type
_entity.pdbx_description
1 polymer ?
#
loop_
_entity_poly.entity_id
_entity_poly.type
_entity_poly.pdbx_seq_one_letter_code
_entity_poly.pdbx_strand_id
1 'polypeptide(L)' 'MSAREPYLPPAIWRVVVSGRSGYQTTPASRNYTRETEARGYAEAQRGRGYGARLFRTEPTWTEVTE' A
#
# COMPACT_ATOMS: atom_id res chain seq x y z
N MET A 1 -15.21 -31.91 10.77
CA MET A 1 -15.71 -30.75 10.00
C MET A 1 -14.62 -29.68 10.09
N SER A 2 -13.94 -29.37 8.99
CA SER A 2 -12.94 -28.30 9.00
C SER A 2 -13.68 -26.98 9.11
N ALA A 3 -13.47 -26.24 10.21
CA ALA A 3 -13.99 -24.89 10.35
C ALA A 3 -13.52 -24.09 9.14
N ARG A 4 -14.46 -23.43 8.45
CA ARG A 4 -14.16 -22.62 7.27
C ARG A 4 -13.40 -21.40 7.80
N GLU A 5 -12.09 -21.38 7.61
CA GLU A 5 -11.27 -20.27 8.05
C GLU A 5 -11.81 -18.97 7.43
N PRO A 6 -12.08 -17.95 8.25
CA PRO A 6 -12.68 -16.73 7.73
C PRO A 6 -11.72 -16.06 6.73
N TYR A 7 -12.27 -15.58 5.61
CA TYR A 7 -11.51 -15.02 4.49
C TYR A 7 -10.82 -13.69 4.85
N LEU A 8 -9.49 -13.69 4.92
CA LEU A 8 -8.72 -12.44 5.07
C LEU A 8 -8.46 -11.85 3.67
N PRO A 9 -8.77 -10.55 3.46
CA PRO A 9 -8.37 -9.89 2.23
C PRO A 9 -6.84 -9.89 2.11
N PRO A 10 -6.28 -9.93 0.89
CA PRO A 10 -4.84 -9.87 0.70
C PRO A 10 -4.28 -8.56 1.25
N ALA A 11 -3.04 -8.60 1.74
CA ALA A 11 -2.33 -7.39 2.13
C ALA A 11 -2.24 -6.41 0.95
N ILE A 12 -2.62 -5.16 1.19
CA ILE A 12 -2.55 -4.07 0.23
C ILE A 12 -1.33 -3.22 0.54
N TRP A 13 -0.50 -2.99 -0.47
CA TRP A 13 0.64 -2.10 -0.43
C TRP A 13 0.26 -0.78 -1.08
N ARG A 14 0.33 0.33 -0.33
CA ARG A 14 0.07 1.67 -0.85
C ARG A 14 1.37 2.45 -0.97
N VAL A 15 1.65 2.97 -2.15
CA VAL A 15 2.71 3.95 -2.38
C VAL A 15 2.09 5.33 -2.41
N VAL A 16 2.63 6.25 -1.63
CA VAL A 16 2.29 7.68 -1.66
C VAL A 16 3.51 8.45 -2.15
N VAL A 17 3.31 9.22 -3.21
CA VAL A 17 4.33 10.01 -3.89
C VAL A 17 4.09 11.48 -3.60
N SER A 18 5.08 12.15 -3.02
CA SER A 18 5.09 13.57 -2.72
C SER A 18 6.17 14.25 -3.54
N GLY A 19 5.80 15.26 -4.32
CA GLY A 19 6.73 16.02 -5.16
C GLY A 19 6.45 17.51 -5.09
N ARG A 20 7.49 18.33 -5.06
CA ARG A 20 7.36 19.78 -5.21
C ARG A 20 7.35 20.12 -6.71
N SER A 21 6.25 19.81 -7.39
CA SER A 21 5.96 20.42 -8.68
C SER A 21 5.08 21.64 -8.41
N GLY A 22 5.38 22.79 -9.02
CA GLY A 22 4.61 24.04 -8.88
C GLY A 22 3.12 23.91 -9.24
N TYR A 23 2.70 22.76 -9.77
CA TYR A 23 1.34 22.44 -10.21
C TYR A 23 0.69 21.25 -9.49
N GLN A 24 1.40 20.57 -8.58
CA GLN A 24 0.92 19.33 -7.96
C GLN A 24 0.57 19.58 -6.49
N THR A 25 -0.69 19.95 -6.26
CA THR A 25 -1.25 20.32 -4.94
C THR A 25 -1.55 19.12 -4.04
N THR A 26 -1.55 17.90 -4.58
CA THR A 26 -1.94 16.67 -3.86
C THR A 26 -0.96 15.51 -4.10
N PRO A 27 -0.57 14.75 -3.07
CA PRO A 27 0.23 13.55 -3.23
C PRO A 27 -0.48 12.51 -4.11
N ALA A 28 0.22 11.97 -5.12
CA ALA A 28 -0.29 10.86 -5.90
C ALA A 28 -0.19 9.56 -5.09
N SER A 29 -1.20 8.69 -5.15
CA SER A 29 -1.14 7.39 -4.46
C SER A 29 -1.56 6.24 -5.37
N ARG A 30 -0.96 5.06 -5.14
CA ARG A 30 -1.26 3.83 -5.89
C ARG A 30 -1.21 2.61 -4.98
N ASN A 31 -2.15 1.68 -5.16
CA ASN A 31 -2.23 0.44 -4.40
C ASN A 31 -1.74 -0.75 -5.23
N TYR A 32 -1.17 -1.75 -4.56
CA TYR A 32 -0.63 -2.99 -5.12
C TYR A 32 -0.98 -4.17 -4.21
N THR A 33 -1.13 -5.36 -4.78
CA THR A 33 -1.29 -6.61 -4.00
C THR A 33 0.03 -7.32 -3.79
N ARG A 34 1.10 -6.91 -4.48
CA ARG A 34 2.44 -7.48 -4.41
C ARG A 34 3.44 -6.44 -3.93
N GLU A 35 4.29 -6.85 -2.98
CA GLU A 35 5.33 -5.98 -2.42
C GLU A 35 6.34 -5.51 -3.48
N THR A 36 6.77 -6.43 -4.35
CA THR A 36 7.80 -6.14 -5.36
C THR A 36 7.36 -5.06 -6.34
N GLU A 37 6.10 -5.08 -6.77
CA GLU A 37 5.52 -4.06 -7.65
C GLU A 37 5.43 -2.70 -6.95
N ALA A 38 5.05 -2.69 -5.66
CA ALA A 38 4.97 -1.49 -4.86
C ALA A 38 6.35 -0.86 -4.63
N ARG A 39 7.36 -1.68 -4.32
CA ARG A 39 8.75 -1.24 -4.16
C ARG A 39 9.31 -0.71 -5.48
N GLY A 40 9.13 -1.44 -6.58
CA GLY A 40 9.59 -1.00 -7.90
C GLY A 40 8.99 0.34 -8.34
N TYR A 41 7.71 0.57 -8.06
CA TYR A 41 7.10 1.87 -8.31
C TYR A 41 7.69 2.97 -7.41
N ALA A 42 7.85 2.72 -6.11
CA ALA A 42 8.43 3.70 -5.20
C ALA A 42 9.87 4.10 -5.59
N GLU A 43 10.69 3.12 -5.99
CA GLU A 43 12.05 3.34 -6.49
C GLU A 43 12.05 4.15 -7.79
N ALA A 44 11.16 3.83 -8.74
CA ALA A 44 11.03 4.59 -9.97
C ALA A 44 10.66 6.07 -9.72
N GLN A 45 9.82 6.35 -8.71
CA GLN A 45 9.48 7.73 -8.34
C GLN A 45 10.64 8.44 -7.65
N ARG A 46 11.38 7.75 -6.78
CA ARG A 46 12.60 8.30 -6.14
C ARG A 46 13.68 8.62 -7.18
N GLY A 47 13.86 7.77 -8.19
CA GLY A 47 14.78 8.01 -9.31
C GLY A 47 14.40 9.24 -10.15
N ARG A 48 13.14 9.68 -10.10
CA ARG A 48 12.65 10.92 -10.73
C ARG A 48 12.75 12.15 -9.83
N GLY A 49 13.33 12.02 -8.63
CA GLY A 49 13.45 13.11 -7.65
C GLY A 49 12.20 13.34 -6.80
N TYR A 50 11.20 12.45 -6.86
CA TYR A 50 10.03 12.53 -5.98
C TYR A 50 10.28 11.83 -4.64
N GLY A 51 9.71 12.37 -3.57
CA GLY A 51 9.55 11.61 -2.32
C GLY A 51 8.55 10.49 -2.52
N ALA A 52 8.88 9.27 -2.09
CA ALA A 52 7.96 8.14 -2.13
C ALA A 52 7.97 7.38 -0.81
N ARG A 53 6.79 7.15 -0.24
CA ARG A 53 6.54 6.40 1.00
C ARG A 53 5.71 5.17 0.70
N LEU A 54 6.05 4.05 1.32
CA LEU A 54 5.37 2.77 1.15
C LEU A 54 4.67 2.39 2.46
N PHE A 55 3.43 1.93 2.36
CA PHE A 55 2.59 1.49 3.47
C PHE A 55 2.05 0.10 3.15
N ARG A 56 1.84 -0.74 4.17
CA ARG A 56 1.22 -2.07 4.06
C ARG A 56 0.03 -2.14 5.00
N THR A 57 -1.09 -2.68 4.53
CA THR A 57 -2.18 -3.09 5.43
C THR A 57 -1.91 -4.49 5.98
N GLU A 58 -2.10 -4.67 7.27
CA GLU A 58 -2.05 -5.99 7.91
C GLU A 58 -3.49 -6.48 8.13
N PRO A 59 -4.00 -7.42 7.31
CA PRO A 59 -5.33 -7.98 7.53
C PRO A 59 -5.30 -8.88 8.76
N THR A 60 -6.17 -8.61 9.73
CA THR A 60 -6.27 -9.40 10.97
C THR A 60 -7.73 -9.63 11.33
N TRP A 61 -7.99 -10.72 12.07
CA TRP A 61 -9.28 -10.98 12.68
C TRP A 61 -9.32 -10.39 14.08
N THR A 62 -10.48 -9.86 14.45
CA THR A 62 -10.80 -9.51 15.82
C THR A 62 -12.06 -10.27 16.20
N GLU A 63 -11.95 -11.15 17.17
CA GLU A 63 -13.09 -11.87 17.74
C GLU A 63 -13.90 -10.89 18.60
N VAL A 64 -15.21 -10.82 18.36
CA VAL A 64 -16.12 -9.84 18.98
C VAL A 64 -17.29 -10.50 19.73
N THR A 65 -17.20 -11.80 19.99
CA THR A 65 -18.21 -12.54 20.76
C THR A 65 -17.97 -12.39 22.25
N GLU A 66 -19.01 -12.00 22.98
CA GLU A 66 -19.07 -11.91 24.45
C GLU A 66 -19.18 -13.29 25.12
#